data_AF-A0A5C9F0G0-F1
#
_entry.id   AF-A0A5C9F0G0-F1
#
_cell.length_a   1.000
_cell.length_b   1.000
_cell.length_c   1.000
_cell.angle_alpha   90.00
_cell.angle_beta   90.00
_cell.angle_gamma   90.00
#
_symmetry.space_group_name_H-M   'P 1'
#
loop_
_entity.id
_entity.type
_entity.pdbx_description
1 polymer ?
#
loop_
_entity_poly.entity_id
_entity_poly.type
_entity_poly.pdbx_seq_one_letter_code
_entity_poly.pdbx_strand_id
1 'polypeptide(L)' 'MISNARIVIGGNILALTLKDWANIFDVNLWGVINSIHLFLPDLLQRREGHIVNVYSGAGIIGLTEPPPYIC' A
#
# COMPACT_ATOMS: atom_id res chain seq x y z
N MET A 1 7.76 -10.24 -9.11
CA MET A 1 7.83 -9.11 -8.16
C MET A 1 6.94 -9.40 -6.97
N ILE A 2 7.38 -9.08 -5.75
CA ILE A 2 6.55 -9.09 -4.55
C ILE A 2 6.57 -7.69 -3.95
N SER A 3 5.41 -7.03 -3.84
CA SER A 3 5.25 -5.73 -3.17
C SER A 3 4.66 -5.93 -1.78
N ASN A 4 5.49 -5.75 -0.75
CA ASN A 4 5.14 -5.95 0.66
C ASN A 4 5.49 -4.75 1.55
N ALA A 5 6.12 -3.70 1.01
CA ALA A 5 6.49 -2.54 1.81
C ALA A 5 5.25 -1.74 2.21
N ARG A 6 5.02 -1.58 3.52
CA ARG A 6 3.90 -0.83 4.09
C ARG A 6 4.35 -0.05 5.31
N ILE A 7 3.70 1.07 5.53
CA ILE A 7 3.75 1.76 6.82
C ILE A 7 2.37 1.79 7.45
N VAL A 8 2.37 1.76 8.77
CA VAL A 8 1.18 1.94 9.59
C VAL A 8 1.51 3.07 10.56
N ILE A 9 0.72 4.13 10.50
CA ILE A 9 0.68 5.13 11.55
C ILE A 9 -0.62 4.81 12.28
N GLY A 10 -0.60 4.75 13.60
CA GLY A 10 -1.78 4.44 14.40
C GLY A 10 -2.03 5.55 15.41
N GLY A 11 -3.26 5.67 15.90
CA GLY A 11 -3.63 6.62 16.94
C GLY A 11 -5.05 7.13 16.79
N ASN A 12 -5.39 8.17 17.53
CA ASN A 12 -6.66 8.85 17.34
C ASN A 12 -6.64 9.53 15.95
N ILE A 13 -7.66 9.28 15.12
CA ILE A 13 -7.77 9.90 13.78
C ILE A 13 -7.72 11.44 13.83
N LEU A 14 -8.21 12.02 14.93
CA LEU A 14 -8.19 13.47 15.18
C LEU A 14 -6.77 14.00 15.50
N ALA A 15 -5.82 13.13 15.81
CA ALA A 15 -4.43 13.49 16.11
C ALA A 15 -3.50 13.36 14.88
N LEU A 16 -3.99 12.86 13.75
CA LEU A 16 -3.18 12.67 12.55
C LEU A 16 -2.97 13.97 11.80
N THR A 17 -1.73 14.19 11.39
CA THR A 17 -1.40 15.30 10.51
C THR A 17 -1.64 14.92 9.04
N LEU A 18 -1.82 15.92 8.18
CA LEU A 18 -1.86 15.69 6.72
C LEU A 18 -0.57 15.01 6.20
N LYS A 19 0.56 15.21 6.88
CA LYS A 19 1.82 14.55 6.55
C LYS A 19 1.77 13.05 6.83
N ASP A 20 1.11 12.64 7.91
CA ASP A 20 0.93 11.22 8.23
C ASP A 20 0.10 10.52 7.14
N TRP A 21 -0.99 11.17 6.71
CA TRP A 21 -1.80 10.70 5.58
C TRP A 21 -0.98 10.60 4.29
N ALA A 22 -0.23 11.65 3.95
CA ALA A 22 0.62 11.66 2.76
C ALA A 22 1.62 10.49 2.76
N ASN A 23 2.33 10.29 3.88
CA ASN A 23 3.28 9.17 4.02
C ASN A 23 2.60 7.81 3.79
N ILE A 24 1.39 7.60 4.34
CA ILE A 24 0.65 6.35 4.17
C ILE A 24 0.29 6.13 2.70
N PHE A 25 -0.25 7.15 2.03
CA PHE A 25 -0.59 7.04 0.61
C PHE A 25 0.64 6.83 -0.27
N ASP A 26 1.73 7.54 0.01
CA ASP A 26 2.96 7.46 -0.76
C ASP A 26 3.55 6.05 -0.74
N VAL A 27 3.54 5.38 0.42
CA VAL A 27 4.07 4.01 0.53
C VAL A 27 3.05 2.95 0.13
N ASN A 28 1.86 2.96 0.71
CA ASN A 28 0.93 1.83 0.63
C ASN A 28 0.14 1.81 -0.69
N LEU A 29 -0.09 2.97 -1.30
CA LEU A 29 -0.80 3.11 -2.58
C LEU A 29 0.18 3.38 -3.73
N TRP A 30 0.85 4.53 -3.70
CA TRP A 30 1.71 4.96 -4.80
C TRP A 30 2.93 4.07 -4.96
N GLY A 31 3.53 3.58 -3.88
CA GLY A 31 4.61 2.60 -3.93
C GLY A 31 4.25 1.34 -4.73
N VAL A 32 3.02 0.83 -4.58
CA VAL A 32 2.54 -0.33 -5.34
C VAL A 32 2.28 0.04 -6.80
N ILE A 33 1.56 1.14 -7.06
CA ILE A 33 1.24 1.60 -8.41
C ILE A 33 2.54 1.80 -9.21
N ASN A 34 3.51 2.49 -8.61
CA ASN A 34 4.81 2.75 -9.23
C ASN A 34 5.57 1.45 -9.51
N SER A 35 5.52 0.48 -8.58
CA SER A 35 6.12 -0.83 -8.80
C SER A 35 5.46 -1.56 -9.98
N ILE A 36 4.13 -1.56 -10.08
CA ILE A 36 3.43 -2.17 -11.22
C ILE A 36 3.84 -1.47 -12.51
N HIS A 37 3.84 -0.13 -12.56
CA HIS A 37 4.24 0.61 -13.75
C HIS A 37 5.67 0.32 -14.20
N LEU A 38 6.58 0.13 -13.25
CA LEU A 38 7.98 -0.16 -13.54
C LEU A 38 8.18 -1.60 -14.05
N PHE A 39 7.57 -2.59 -13.39
CA PHE A 39 7.90 -4.00 -13.64
C PHE A 39 6.94 -4.70 -14.61
N LEU A 40 5.68 -4.29 -14.71
CA LEU A 40 4.68 -4.96 -15.56
C LEU A 40 5.07 -5.02 -17.05
N PRO A 41 5.60 -3.93 -17.68
CA PRO A 41 5.97 -3.98 -19.09
C PRO A 41 6.96 -5.10 -19.43
N ASP A 42 7.99 -5.27 -18.61
CA ASP A 42 9.03 -6.29 -18.80
C ASP A 42 8.47 -7.71 -18.66
N LEU A 43 7.58 -7.94 -17.69
CA LEU A 43 6.93 -9.24 -17.50
C LEU A 43 6.03 -9.61 -18.68
N LEU A 44 5.29 -8.62 -19.22
CA LEU A 44 4.46 -8.81 -20.40
C LEU A 44 5.30 -9.10 -21.65
N GLN A 45 6.43 -8.41 -21.83
CA GLN A 45 7.33 -8.65 -22.97
C GLN A 45 7.92 -10.07 -22.93
N ARG A 46 8.31 -10.54 -21.75
CA ARG A 46 8.85 -11.89 -21.54
C ARG A 46 7.77 -12.98 -21.58
N ARG A 47 6.50 -12.59 -21.43
CA ARG A 47 5.34 -13.50 -21.25
C ARG A 47 5.55 -14.48 -20.09
N GLU A 48 6.27 -14.04 -19.07
CA GLU A 48 6.69 -14.87 -17.95
C GLU A 48 6.82 -14.00 -16.69
N GLY A 49 6.33 -14.54 -15.57
CA GLY A 49 6.49 -13.97 -14.23
C GLY A 49 5.17 -13.54 -13.56
N HIS A 50 5.29 -13.22 -12.27
CA HIS A 50 4.15 -12.91 -11.41
C HIS A 50 4.37 -11.61 -10.64
N ILE A 51 3.28 -10.88 -10.39
CA ILE A 51 3.22 -9.76 -9.45
C ILE A 51 2.33 -10.20 -8.28
N VAL A 52 2.86 -10.13 -7.07
CA VAL A 52 2.10 -10.37 -5.83
C VAL A 52 2.15 -9.12 -4.98
N ASN A 53 0.98 -8.63 -4.59
CA ASN A 53 0.84 -7.51 -3.65
C ASN A 53 0.26 -8.03 -2.34
N VAL A 54 0.93 -7.73 -1.23
CA VAL A 54 0.47 -8.11 0.11
C VAL A 54 -0.30 -6.94 0.72
N TYR A 55 -1.48 -7.23 1.27
CA TYR A 55 -2.36 -6.28 1.92
C TYR A 55 -2.99 -6.91 3.16
N SER A 56 -3.50 -6.07 4.05
CA SER A 56 -4.30 -6.53 5.19
C SER A 56 -5.79 -6.60 4.86
N GLY A 57 -6.49 -7.50 5.55
CA GLY A 57 -7.96 -7.52 5.56
C GLY A 57 -8.57 -6.21 6.08
N ALA A 58 -7.81 -5.39 6.82
CA ALA A 58 -8.23 -4.05 7.24
C ALA A 58 -8.48 -3.08 6.06
N GLY A 59 -7.97 -3.37 4.86
CA GLY A 59 -8.31 -2.63 3.63
C GLY A 59 -9.68 -3.03 3.03
N ILE A 60 -10.30 -4.11 3.53
CA ILE A 60 -11.58 -4.65 3.07
C ILE A 60 -12.67 -4.40 4.12
N ILE A 61 -12.32 -4.51 5.40
CA ILE A 61 -13.24 -4.31 6.52
C ILE A 61 -12.73 -3.21 7.46
N GLY A 62 -13.63 -2.31 7.88
CA GLY A 62 -13.31 -1.28 8.87
C GLY A 62 -13.08 -1.90 10.25
N LEU A 63 -11.95 -1.58 10.88
CA LEU A 63 -11.62 -1.98 12.25
C LEU A 63 -11.90 -0.85 13.24
N THR A 64 -12.31 -1.21 14.46
CA THR A 64 -12.84 -0.25 15.44
C THR A 64 -11.76 0.56 16.18
N GLU A 65 -10.49 0.12 16.28
CA GLU A 65 -9.33 0.91 16.79
C GLU A 65 -7.93 0.30 16.45
N PRO A 66 -6.83 1.11 16.32
CA PRO A 66 -6.77 2.57 16.15
C PRO A 66 -6.32 2.96 14.70
N PRO A 67 -6.97 3.92 14.00
CA PRO A 67 -6.60 4.29 12.62
C PRO A 67 -5.30 5.14 12.58
N PRO A 68 -4.63 5.46 11.44
CA PRO A 68 -4.99 5.24 10.03
C PRO A 68 -4.28 4.06 9.36
N TYR A 69 -5.09 3.21 8.75
CA TYR A 69 -4.67 2.11 7.89
C TYR A 69 -5.27 2.37 6.50
N ILE A 70 -4.44 2.46 5.46
CA ILE A 70 -4.92 2.32 4.09
C ILE A 70 -4.04 1.24 3.46
N CYS A 71 -4.52 0.00 3.65
CA CYS A 71 -4.07 -1.26 3.07
C CYS A 71 -2.68 -1.79 3.45
#